data_AF-B7G5X1-F1
#
_entry.id   AF-B7G5X1-F1
#
_cell.length_a   1.000
_cell.length_b   1.000
_cell.length_c   1.000
_cell.angle_alpha   90.00
_cell.angle_beta   90.00
_cell.angle_gamma   90.00
#
_symmetry.space_group_name_H-M   'P 1'
#
loop_
_entity.id
_entity.type
_entity.pdbx_description
1 polymer ?
#
loop_
_entity_poly.entity_id
_entity_poly.type
_entity_poly.pdbx_seq_one_letter_code
_entity_poly.pdbx_strand_id
1 'polypeptide(L)'
;MRRRTGNIPCRGVCALLVSGWWWWRNDRVWRSDTPSATDTLIPSRPMAWHGPSSRSRQQSQRSTSDSLAACLLIKDDNDILDEWIAYHYHVWNLRHLLVAVDPSSRTSPRATLTRWTEVTDLDVRVWDDVDYLPESFRTLGYHIPPRYVSGDAQRSQWHVGHESAAQVVADRTRINNHRYRQVTLLTHCYRHWRERNATWVLHVDTDEYLTLNPIRRRPHTTAGSPVVPVKLVQPGCLFRFWNALLRDNVQARAANAHHSCVSMPRLLFGAMETNRSVVTTTTTAGTAAANPQRFETLRWRYHAAYNDTVYNAQPKTLVDVSRVPAPDELWQQAFSIHRPSKVLCRRIEQLNLRTPNRYPLAVFHYLGTWERYVARNDTRRSRRVYDAKAAAGAGGRPEDSMEDWFDGWVHDVGIETARYLLRDYFRYPGNSVTNASRYYDTLA
;
A
#
# COMPACT_ATOMS: atom_id res chain seq x y z
N MET A 1 31.86 -17.83 -59.69
CA MET A 1 32.60 -16.55 -59.77
C MET A 1 32.61 -15.89 -58.40
N ARG A 2 33.81 -15.51 -57.93
CA ARG A 2 34.09 -14.88 -56.64
C ARG A 2 33.73 -13.39 -56.62
N ARG A 3 33.69 -12.83 -55.38
CA ARG A 3 33.89 -11.42 -54.93
C ARG A 3 32.59 -10.69 -54.56
N ARG A 4 32.52 -9.87 -53.51
CA ARG A 4 33.49 -9.46 -52.47
C ARG A 4 32.73 -8.83 -51.30
N THR A 5 33.22 -9.11 -50.10
CA THR A 5 32.98 -8.42 -48.83
C THR A 5 33.55 -7.00 -48.85
N GLY A 6 32.82 -6.04 -48.27
CA GLY A 6 33.29 -4.68 -48.00
C GLY A 6 33.28 -4.38 -46.50
N ASN A 7 34.47 -4.36 -45.90
CA ASN A 7 34.74 -3.90 -44.53
C ASN A 7 34.71 -2.36 -44.47
N ILE A 8 34.15 -1.80 -43.40
CA ILE A 8 34.29 -0.39 -43.03
C ILE A 8 35.11 -0.33 -41.72
N PRO A 9 36.20 0.46 -41.64
CA PRO A 9 37.06 0.52 -40.47
C PRO A 9 36.57 1.53 -39.43
N CYS A 10 36.55 1.09 -38.16
CA CYS A 10 36.50 1.97 -36.99
C CYS A 10 37.91 2.51 -36.69
N ARG A 11 38.06 3.84 -36.56
CA ARG A 11 39.17 4.47 -35.84
C ARG A 11 38.75 5.81 -35.22
N GLY A 12 39.20 6.02 -33.98
CA GLY A 12 39.41 7.31 -33.34
C GLY A 12 38.29 7.71 -32.37
N VAL A 13 38.54 8.21 -31.16
CA VAL A 13 39.75 8.67 -30.47
C VAL A 13 39.45 8.63 -28.96
N CYS A 14 40.41 8.15 -28.16
CA CYS A 14 40.41 8.31 -26.70
C CYS A 14 40.67 9.78 -26.32
N ALA A 15 39.83 10.35 -25.47
CA ALA A 15 40.18 11.54 -24.70
C ALA A 15 39.83 11.30 -23.23
N LEU A 16 40.89 11.11 -22.44
CA LEU A 16 40.93 11.21 -20.99
C LEU A 16 40.61 12.65 -20.59
N LEU A 17 39.64 12.85 -19.70
CA LEU A 17 39.60 14.02 -18.84
C LEU A 17 39.35 13.58 -17.40
N VAL A 18 40.39 13.84 -16.61
CA VAL A 18 40.51 13.73 -15.17
C VAL A 18 40.04 15.06 -14.56
N SER A 19 39.65 15.02 -13.28
CA SER A 19 39.32 16.13 -12.37
C SER A 19 37.84 16.57 -12.39
N GLY A 20 37.20 16.89 -11.27
CA GLY A 20 37.70 17.07 -9.92
C GLY A 20 36.57 16.88 -8.90
N TRP A 21 36.98 16.38 -7.75
CA TRP A 21 36.18 16.23 -6.55
C TRP A 21 36.00 17.60 -5.91
N TRP A 22 34.77 17.99 -5.59
CA TRP A 22 34.49 19.10 -4.69
C TRP A 22 33.63 18.59 -3.53
N TRP A 23 34.25 18.54 -2.37
CA TRP A 23 33.60 18.47 -1.08
C TRP A 23 32.97 19.83 -0.77
N TRP A 24 31.72 19.84 -0.32
CA TRP A 24 31.18 20.97 0.43
C TRP A 24 30.71 20.47 1.79
N ARG A 25 31.53 20.74 2.81
CA ARG A 25 31.11 20.78 4.21
C ARG A 25 30.34 22.06 4.40
N ASN A 26 29.18 21.98 5.03
CA ASN A 26 28.52 23.15 5.58
C ASN A 26 28.15 22.82 7.02
N ASP A 27 29.06 23.18 7.92
CA ASP A 27 28.78 23.32 9.35
C ASP A 27 27.90 24.55 9.53
N ARG A 28 26.71 24.39 10.10
CA ARG A 28 26.03 25.50 10.77
C ARG A 28 25.22 25.04 11.96
N VAL A 29 25.83 25.27 13.12
CA VAL A 29 25.26 25.34 14.45
C VAL A 29 24.14 26.39 14.47
N TRP A 30 22.96 26.02 14.97
CA TRP A 30 21.97 26.98 15.45
C TRP A 30 21.70 26.74 16.93
N ARG A 31 21.93 27.80 17.71
CA ARG A 31 21.64 27.88 19.13
C ARG A 31 20.15 28.06 19.36
N SER A 32 19.76 27.54 20.52
CA SER A 32 18.53 27.74 21.28
C SER A 32 18.07 29.19 21.38
N ASP A 33 16.75 29.38 21.29
CA ASP A 33 16.05 30.41 22.07
C ASP A 33 14.64 29.89 22.45
N THR A 34 14.41 29.78 23.75
CA THR A 34 13.09 29.68 24.39
C THR A 34 12.45 31.07 24.48
N PRO A 35 11.10 31.15 24.49
CA PRO A 35 10.48 31.75 25.67
C PRO A 35 9.16 31.12 26.12
N SER A 36 9.06 31.04 27.46
CA SER A 36 7.97 31.51 28.33
C SER A 36 6.52 31.09 28.07
N ALA A 37 5.98 30.44 29.11
CA ALA A 37 4.59 30.15 29.37
C ALA A 37 3.70 31.42 29.47
N THR A 38 2.44 31.26 29.06
CA THR A 38 1.29 31.96 29.65
C THR A 38 0.08 31.02 29.68
N ASP A 39 -0.56 31.02 30.84
CA ASP A 39 -1.75 30.28 31.24
C ASP A 39 -2.92 30.37 30.24
N THR A 40 -3.61 29.24 30.06
CA THR A 40 -5.03 29.27 29.68
C THR A 40 -5.77 28.00 30.13
N LEU A 41 -6.53 28.18 31.21
CA LEU A 41 -7.84 27.62 31.54
C LEU A 41 -8.23 26.21 31.03
N ILE A 42 -8.35 25.32 32.02
CA ILE A 42 -8.83 23.93 31.97
C ILE A 42 -10.34 23.86 31.65
N PRO A 43 -10.76 23.04 30.68
CA PRO A 43 -12.10 22.44 30.67
C PRO A 43 -12.04 20.98 31.14
N SER A 44 -12.89 20.68 32.13
CA SER A 44 -13.54 19.38 32.44
C SER A 44 -12.83 18.07 32.09
N ARG A 45 -12.41 17.37 33.16
CA ARG A 45 -11.93 15.98 33.27
C ARG A 45 -12.38 15.04 32.13
N PRO A 46 -11.46 14.47 31.33
CA PRO A 46 -11.75 13.28 30.56
C PRO A 46 -11.89 12.07 31.50
N MET A 47 -12.80 11.17 31.12
CA MET A 47 -13.01 9.87 31.75
C MET A 47 -11.65 9.19 31.98
N ALA A 48 -11.33 8.86 33.23
CA ALA A 48 -10.11 8.15 33.57
C ALA A 48 -10.15 6.76 32.93
N TRP A 49 -9.55 6.63 31.74
CA TRP A 49 -9.23 5.35 31.16
C TRP A 49 -8.28 4.65 32.13
N HIS A 50 -8.80 3.63 32.83
CA HIS A 50 -7.95 2.59 33.38
C HIS A 50 -7.37 1.85 32.17
N GLY A 51 -6.24 2.36 31.66
CA GLY A 51 -5.46 1.68 30.64
C GLY A 51 -5.24 0.22 31.05
N PRO A 52 -5.14 -0.70 30.08
CA PRO A 52 -4.88 -2.10 30.39
C PRO A 52 -3.70 -2.16 31.36
N SER A 53 -3.91 -2.85 32.49
CA SER A 53 -2.96 -2.97 33.60
C SER A 53 -1.55 -3.08 33.03
N SER A 54 -0.62 -2.29 33.57
CA SER A 54 0.81 -2.31 33.30
C SER A 54 1.37 -3.74 33.15
N ARG A 55 1.16 -4.35 31.98
CA ARG A 55 1.98 -5.45 31.50
C ARG A 55 3.32 -4.80 31.31
N SER A 56 4.18 -5.07 32.29
CA SER A 56 5.58 -4.67 32.32
C SER A 56 6.10 -4.67 30.90
N ARG A 57 6.48 -3.49 30.44
CA ARG A 57 7.09 -3.21 29.14
C ARG A 57 8.49 -3.82 29.13
N GLN A 58 8.58 -5.13 29.31
CA GLN A 58 9.65 -5.92 28.73
C GLN A 58 9.39 -5.86 27.23
N GLN A 59 9.80 -4.75 26.62
CA GLN A 59 10.34 -4.77 25.27
C GLN A 59 11.54 -5.71 25.31
N SER A 60 11.29 -7.02 25.41
CA SER A 60 12.22 -7.98 24.85
C SER A 60 12.43 -7.48 23.44
N GLN A 61 13.67 -7.25 23.03
CA GLN A 61 14.03 -6.94 21.66
C GLN A 61 13.48 -8.05 20.76
N ARG A 62 12.19 -7.97 20.42
CA ARG A 62 11.60 -8.79 19.38
C ARG A 62 12.40 -8.43 18.15
N SER A 63 12.98 -9.44 17.54
CA SER A 63 13.82 -9.24 16.38
C SER A 63 13.00 -8.45 15.35
N THR A 64 13.57 -7.37 14.82
CA THR A 64 12.95 -6.61 13.72
C THR A 64 12.71 -7.48 12.49
N SER A 65 13.36 -8.66 12.43
CA SER A 65 13.11 -9.68 11.42
C SER A 65 11.75 -10.39 11.52
N ASP A 66 11.02 -10.26 12.63
CA ASP A 66 9.73 -10.94 12.84
C ASP A 66 8.50 -10.07 12.54
N SER A 67 8.68 -8.85 12.05
CA SER A 67 7.57 -7.94 11.72
C SER A 67 7.61 -7.47 10.25
N LEU A 68 6.45 -7.03 9.78
CA LEU A 68 6.33 -6.37 8.48
C LEU A 68 6.54 -4.85 8.66
N ALA A 69 7.28 -4.24 7.73
CA ALA A 69 7.31 -2.81 7.53
C ALA A 69 6.51 -2.41 6.27
N ALA A 70 6.01 -1.18 6.20
CA ALA A 70 5.30 -0.67 5.03
C ALA A 70 5.64 0.77 4.68
N CYS A 71 5.55 1.09 3.39
CA CYS A 71 5.69 2.43 2.82
C CYS A 71 4.38 2.82 2.13
N LEU A 72 3.75 3.90 2.58
CA LEU A 72 2.48 4.38 2.06
C LEU A 72 2.61 5.83 1.59
N LEU A 73 2.18 6.13 0.36
CA LEU A 73 1.92 7.52 -0.07
C LEU A 73 0.40 7.70 -0.02
N ILE A 74 -0.09 8.58 0.87
CA ILE A 74 -1.52 8.79 1.06
C ILE A 74 -1.97 10.11 0.42
N LYS A 75 -3.17 10.09 -0.18
CA LYS A 75 -3.84 11.28 -0.71
C LYS A 75 -5.34 11.22 -0.45
N ASP A 76 -5.79 11.88 0.63
CA ASP A 76 -7.20 11.99 1.02
C ASP A 76 -7.93 10.65 1.22
N ASP A 77 -7.23 9.63 1.72
CA ASP A 77 -7.79 8.30 2.01
C ASP A 77 -7.91 8.02 3.52
N ASN A 78 -8.19 9.07 4.29
CA ASN A 78 -8.23 8.97 5.75
C ASN A 78 -9.39 8.11 6.25
N ASP A 79 -10.46 7.96 5.45
CA ASP A 79 -11.65 7.19 5.78
C ASP A 79 -11.43 5.67 5.75
N ILE A 80 -10.56 5.17 4.86
CA ILE A 80 -10.20 3.76 4.75
C ILE A 80 -8.93 3.38 5.53
N LEU A 81 -8.13 4.38 5.91
CA LEU A 81 -6.82 4.16 6.53
C LEU A 81 -6.91 3.30 7.81
N ASP A 82 -7.94 3.47 8.63
CA ASP A 82 -8.10 2.67 9.85
C ASP A 82 -8.29 1.17 9.53
N GLU A 83 -9.14 0.82 8.56
CA GLU A 83 -9.30 -0.58 8.13
C GLU A 83 -8.00 -1.13 7.53
N TRP A 84 -7.31 -0.33 6.70
CA TRP A 84 -6.04 -0.74 6.10
C TRP A 84 -4.99 -1.08 7.16
N ILE A 85 -4.85 -0.23 8.18
CA ILE A 85 -3.92 -0.46 9.29
C ILE A 85 -4.37 -1.68 10.10
N ALA A 86 -5.64 -1.78 10.49
CA ALA A 86 -6.17 -2.88 11.28
C ALA A 86 -5.91 -4.24 10.63
N TYR A 87 -6.21 -4.35 9.33
CA TYR A 87 -5.98 -5.57 8.57
C TYR A 87 -4.49 -5.97 8.56
N HIS A 88 -3.59 -5.06 8.17
CA HIS A 88 -2.17 -5.40 8.02
C HIS A 88 -1.46 -5.56 9.38
N TYR A 89 -1.87 -4.80 10.39
CA TYR A 89 -1.40 -4.95 11.78
C TYR A 89 -1.71 -6.34 12.31
N HIS A 90 -2.94 -6.81 12.11
CA HIS A 90 -3.39 -8.13 12.53
C HIS A 90 -2.80 -9.23 11.65
N VAL A 91 -3.12 -9.24 10.36
CA VAL A 91 -2.91 -10.40 9.49
C VAL A 91 -1.43 -10.59 9.12
N TRP A 92 -0.70 -9.49 8.99
CA TRP A 92 0.68 -9.46 8.50
C TRP A 92 1.71 -9.06 9.54
N ASN A 93 1.30 -8.86 10.80
CA ASN A 93 2.19 -8.39 11.86
C ASN A 93 2.90 -7.08 11.47
N LEU A 94 2.18 -6.13 10.86
CA LEU A 94 2.70 -4.79 10.57
C LEU A 94 3.03 -4.10 11.90
N ARG A 95 4.29 -3.69 12.07
CA ARG A 95 4.77 -2.96 13.25
C ARG A 95 5.51 -1.67 12.93
N HIS A 96 5.80 -1.45 11.66
CA HIS A 96 6.56 -0.30 11.19
C HIS A 96 5.86 0.29 9.97
N LEU A 97 5.38 1.53 10.07
CA LEU A 97 4.64 2.19 9.00
C LEU A 97 5.25 3.57 8.71
N LEU A 98 5.68 3.77 7.47
CA LEU A 98 6.05 5.09 6.98
C LEU A 98 4.96 5.60 6.05
N VAL A 99 4.38 6.76 6.40
CA VAL A 99 3.33 7.43 5.62
C VAL A 99 3.85 8.75 5.10
N ALA A 100 4.03 8.86 3.79
CA ALA A 100 4.22 10.15 3.14
C ALA A 100 2.86 10.76 2.79
N VAL A 101 2.68 12.04 3.08
CA VAL A 101 1.44 12.78 2.75
C VAL A 101 1.65 13.49 1.41
N ASP A 102 0.82 13.19 0.41
CA ASP A 102 0.86 13.92 -0.85
C ASP A 102 0.47 15.39 -0.58
N PRO A 103 1.22 16.40 -1.04
CA PRO A 103 0.95 17.80 -0.73
C PRO A 103 -0.34 18.33 -1.37
N SER A 104 -0.95 17.58 -2.29
CA SER A 104 -2.28 17.87 -2.82
C SER A 104 -3.43 17.27 -2.00
N SER A 105 -3.12 16.64 -0.85
CA SER A 105 -4.13 16.18 0.10
C SER A 105 -4.83 17.37 0.75
N ARG A 106 -6.16 17.30 0.83
CA ARG A 106 -7.02 18.26 1.54
C ARG A 106 -7.14 17.94 3.03
N THR A 107 -6.87 16.71 3.42
CA THR A 107 -7.04 16.18 4.78
C THR A 107 -5.77 15.50 5.28
N SER A 108 -5.51 15.60 6.58
CA SER A 108 -4.29 15.05 7.22
C SER A 108 -4.55 13.69 7.88
N PRO A 109 -3.70 12.67 7.67
CA PRO A 109 -3.83 11.38 8.35
C PRO A 109 -3.37 11.41 9.81
N ARG A 110 -2.79 12.52 10.29
CA ARG A 110 -2.11 12.59 11.59
C ARG A 110 -3.00 12.16 12.75
N ALA A 111 -4.26 12.62 12.79
CA ALA A 111 -5.18 12.24 13.85
C ALA A 111 -5.41 10.72 13.90
N THR A 112 -5.58 10.08 12.75
CA THR A 112 -5.72 8.61 12.65
C THR A 112 -4.44 7.93 13.12
N LEU A 113 -3.28 8.33 12.58
CA LEU A 113 -1.99 7.72 12.92
C LEU A 113 -1.63 7.85 14.40
N THR A 114 -1.88 9.02 15.00
CA THR A 114 -1.67 9.25 16.44
C THR A 114 -2.48 8.29 17.29
N ARG A 115 -3.79 8.12 17.00
CA ARG A 115 -4.64 7.15 17.73
C ARG A 115 -4.03 5.75 17.73
N TRP A 116 -3.54 5.29 16.58
CA TRP A 116 -2.90 3.98 16.47
C TRP A 116 -1.63 3.88 17.32
N THR A 117 -0.77 4.89 17.29
CA THR A 117 0.48 4.89 18.08
C THR A 117 0.26 4.98 19.59
N GLU A 118 -0.87 5.55 20.04
CA GLU A 118 -1.18 5.72 21.46
C GLU A 118 -1.59 4.42 22.16
N VAL A 119 -2.28 3.53 21.43
CA VAL A 119 -2.91 2.33 22.03
C VAL A 119 -2.36 1.01 21.50
N THR A 120 -1.41 1.03 20.56
CA THR A 120 -0.78 -0.17 19.99
C THR A 120 0.75 -0.09 20.03
N ASP A 121 1.44 -1.14 19.57
CA ASP A 121 2.89 -1.15 19.38
C ASP A 121 3.34 -0.77 17.96
N LEU A 122 2.45 -0.17 17.15
CA LEU A 122 2.76 0.29 15.80
C LEU A 122 3.67 1.54 15.84
N ASP A 123 4.89 1.45 15.29
CA ASP A 123 5.78 2.58 15.05
C ASP A 123 5.40 3.28 13.74
N VAL A 124 4.96 4.53 13.83
CA VAL A 124 4.56 5.32 12.66
C VAL A 124 5.51 6.50 12.45
N ARG A 125 5.95 6.66 11.20
CA ARG A 125 6.68 7.85 10.72
C ARG A 125 5.84 8.56 9.68
N VAL A 126 5.64 9.86 9.86
CA VAL A 126 4.98 10.71 8.86
C VAL A 126 6.05 11.52 8.15
N TRP A 127 6.06 11.44 6.82
CA TRP A 127 6.96 12.19 5.94
C TRP A 127 6.17 13.19 5.09
N ASP A 128 6.81 14.31 4.80
CA ASP A 128 6.40 15.30 3.83
C ASP A 128 7.42 15.33 2.67
N ASP A 129 7.14 16.11 1.62
CA ASP A 129 8.01 16.18 0.42
C ASP A 129 9.47 16.54 0.77
N VAL A 130 9.71 17.30 1.84
CA VAL A 130 11.06 17.69 2.29
C VAL A 130 11.92 16.52 2.75
N ASP A 131 11.32 15.42 3.21
CA ASP A 131 12.04 14.28 3.77
C ASP A 131 12.66 13.36 2.71
N TYR A 132 12.10 13.37 1.49
CA TYR A 132 12.49 12.41 0.46
C TYR A 132 12.63 13.00 -0.94
N LEU A 133 12.19 14.24 -1.22
CA LEU A 133 12.38 14.86 -2.53
C LEU A 133 13.58 15.81 -2.55
N PRO A 134 14.35 15.83 -3.66
CA PRO A 134 15.45 16.76 -3.80
C PRO A 134 14.95 18.21 -3.87
N GLU A 135 15.75 19.16 -3.36
CA GLU A 135 15.45 20.59 -3.36
C GLU A 135 15.09 21.11 -4.76
N SER A 136 15.78 20.61 -5.80
CA SER A 136 15.50 20.99 -7.19
C SER A 136 14.07 20.69 -7.62
N PHE A 137 13.46 19.59 -7.16
CA PHE A 137 12.07 19.27 -7.47
C PHE A 137 11.09 20.17 -6.72
N ARG A 138 11.42 20.50 -5.45
CA ARG A 138 10.60 21.36 -4.60
C ARG A 138 10.63 22.83 -5.05
N THR A 139 11.77 23.31 -5.56
CA THR A 139 11.99 24.72 -5.96
C THR A 139 11.69 25.01 -7.43
N LEU A 140 12.02 24.10 -8.35
CA LEU A 140 11.75 24.27 -9.79
C LEU A 140 10.29 23.99 -10.17
N GLY A 141 9.41 23.96 -9.16
CA GLY A 141 8.00 24.30 -9.29
C GLY A 141 7.08 23.18 -9.70
N TYR A 142 7.42 21.89 -9.56
CA TYR A 142 6.54 20.79 -9.99
C TYR A 142 6.14 20.84 -11.49
N HIS A 143 6.67 21.78 -12.28
CA HIS A 143 6.28 22.01 -13.68
C HIS A 143 7.21 21.30 -14.67
N ILE A 144 8.36 20.79 -14.20
CA ILE A 144 9.35 20.07 -15.01
C ILE A 144 9.64 18.70 -14.37
N PRO A 145 8.65 17.79 -14.28
CA PRO A 145 8.94 16.44 -13.82
C PRO A 145 9.88 15.75 -14.83
N PRO A 146 10.82 14.89 -14.36
CA PRO A 146 11.47 13.97 -15.28
C PRO A 146 10.40 13.19 -16.03
N ARG A 147 10.55 13.02 -17.36
CA ARG A 147 9.51 12.40 -18.20
C ARG A 147 9.37 10.90 -17.88
N TYR A 148 8.63 10.55 -16.83
CA TYR A 148 8.32 9.14 -16.50
C TYR A 148 7.19 8.56 -17.36
N VAL A 149 6.34 9.40 -17.94
CA VAL A 149 5.40 8.98 -18.99
C VAL A 149 6.08 9.17 -20.34
N SER A 150 6.87 8.17 -20.76
CA SER A 150 7.26 8.03 -22.16
C SER A 150 6.04 7.57 -22.96
N GLY A 151 5.50 8.44 -23.81
CA GLY A 151 4.32 8.15 -24.60
C GLY A 151 3.74 9.41 -25.23
N ASP A 152 3.09 9.23 -26.37
CA ASP A 152 2.34 10.26 -27.06
C ASP A 152 1.24 10.80 -26.12
N ALA A 153 1.35 12.09 -25.78
CA ALA A 153 0.42 12.77 -24.87
C ALA A 153 -1.02 12.66 -25.34
N GLN A 154 -1.23 12.54 -26.66
CA GLN A 154 -2.55 12.53 -27.26
C GLN A 154 -3.23 11.15 -27.25
N ARG A 155 -2.51 10.07 -26.90
CA ARG A 155 -3.04 8.69 -26.94
C ARG A 155 -3.37 8.09 -25.57
N SER A 156 -3.21 8.86 -24.51
CA SER A 156 -3.55 8.39 -23.16
C SER A 156 -5.07 8.28 -23.02
N GLN A 157 -5.58 7.09 -22.69
CA GLN A 157 -7.01 6.84 -22.43
C GLN A 157 -7.59 7.73 -21.32
N TRP A 158 -6.72 8.37 -20.53
CA TRP A 158 -7.09 9.28 -19.45
C TRP A 158 -7.57 10.64 -19.96
N HIS A 159 -7.37 10.97 -21.24
CA HIS A 159 -7.76 12.27 -21.80
C HIS A 159 -9.10 12.27 -22.53
N VAL A 160 -9.83 11.15 -22.50
CA VAL A 160 -11.15 11.08 -23.13
C VAL A 160 -12.14 11.96 -22.34
N GLY A 161 -12.51 13.10 -22.91
CA GLY A 161 -13.42 14.08 -22.29
C GLY A 161 -12.74 15.35 -21.75
N HIS A 162 -11.43 15.57 -22.00
CA HIS A 162 -10.78 16.84 -21.67
C HIS A 162 -11.03 17.87 -22.78
N GLU A 163 -11.39 19.09 -22.39
CA GLU A 163 -11.93 20.12 -23.29
C GLU A 163 -10.82 20.93 -23.98
N SER A 164 -9.60 20.96 -23.44
CA SER A 164 -8.49 21.73 -24.01
C SER A 164 -7.11 21.06 -23.88
N ALA A 165 -6.20 21.42 -24.80
CA ALA A 165 -4.79 20.99 -24.76
C ALA A 165 -4.08 21.43 -23.46
N ALA A 166 -4.46 22.59 -22.90
CA ALA A 166 -3.90 23.11 -21.66
C ALA A 166 -4.25 22.21 -20.45
N GLN A 167 -5.49 21.73 -20.36
CA GLN A 167 -5.92 20.78 -19.32
C GLN A 167 -5.13 19.47 -19.41
N VAL A 168 -4.96 18.92 -20.62
CA VAL A 168 -4.16 17.70 -20.85
C VAL A 168 -2.73 17.86 -20.35
N VAL A 169 -2.09 19.01 -20.60
CA VAL A 169 -0.74 19.31 -20.10
C VAL A 169 -0.70 19.41 -18.57
N ALA A 170 -1.68 20.10 -17.97
CA ALA A 170 -1.78 20.23 -16.52
C ALA A 170 -1.96 18.87 -15.83
N ASP A 171 -2.85 18.01 -16.35
CA ASP A 171 -3.12 16.69 -15.78
C ASP A 171 -1.93 15.75 -15.94
N ARG A 172 -1.26 15.79 -17.09
CA ARG A 172 -0.01 15.05 -17.28
C ARG A 172 1.06 15.48 -16.28
N THR A 173 1.17 16.78 -16.03
CA THR A 173 2.11 17.33 -15.05
C THR A 173 1.79 16.80 -13.65
N ARG A 174 0.52 16.86 -13.22
CA ARG A 174 0.05 16.30 -11.94
C ARG A 174 0.36 14.81 -11.80
N ILE A 175 0.05 14.02 -12.83
CA ILE A 175 0.30 12.56 -12.85
C ILE A 175 1.80 12.26 -12.77
N ASN A 176 2.63 12.97 -13.54
CA ASN A 176 4.08 12.78 -13.52
C ASN A 176 4.69 13.13 -12.16
N ASN A 177 4.24 14.21 -11.53
CA ASN A 177 4.70 14.59 -10.18
C ASN A 177 4.35 13.52 -9.16
N HIS A 178 3.11 13.03 -9.18
CA HIS A 178 2.68 11.97 -8.29
C HIS A 178 3.50 10.69 -8.50
N ARG A 179 3.76 10.28 -9.74
CA ARG A 179 4.63 9.11 -10.04
C ARG A 179 6.06 9.31 -9.57
N TYR A 180 6.61 10.53 -9.73
CA TYR A 180 7.95 10.84 -9.25
C TYR A 180 8.03 10.78 -7.72
N ARG A 181 7.02 11.31 -7.02
CA ARG A 181 6.91 11.17 -5.55
C ARG A 181 6.89 9.72 -5.15
N GLN A 182 6.01 8.93 -5.75
CA GLN A 182 5.89 7.51 -5.47
C GLN A 182 7.22 6.75 -5.60
N VAL A 183 7.93 6.94 -6.72
CA VAL A 183 9.23 6.29 -6.97
C VAL A 183 10.32 6.75 -5.99
N THR A 184 10.39 8.06 -5.74
CA THR A 184 11.41 8.65 -4.87
C THR A 184 11.16 8.25 -3.41
N LEU A 185 9.91 8.31 -2.96
CA LEU A 185 9.49 7.82 -1.65
C LEU A 185 9.91 6.36 -1.46
N LEU A 186 9.61 5.51 -2.44
CA LEU A 186 9.90 4.08 -2.33
C LEU A 186 11.40 3.81 -2.17
N THR A 187 12.21 4.54 -2.94
CA THR A 187 13.69 4.50 -2.85
C THR A 187 14.17 4.85 -1.44
N HIS A 188 13.70 5.98 -0.90
CA HIS A 188 14.12 6.46 0.42
C HIS A 188 13.57 5.60 1.57
N CYS A 189 12.32 5.15 1.45
CA CYS A 189 11.68 4.30 2.44
C CYS A 189 12.37 2.93 2.55
N TYR A 190 12.75 2.31 1.43
CA TYR A 190 13.52 1.06 1.47
C TYR A 190 14.91 1.23 2.10
N ARG A 191 15.61 2.33 1.84
CA ARG A 191 16.88 2.64 2.53
C ARG A 191 16.65 2.80 4.03
N HIS A 192 15.65 3.60 4.41
CA HIS A 192 15.29 3.87 5.80
C HIS A 192 15.03 2.58 6.59
N TRP A 193 14.28 1.64 6.02
CA TRP A 193 13.97 0.37 6.67
C TRP A 193 15.14 -0.60 6.66
N ARG A 194 15.98 -0.61 5.62
CA ARG A 194 17.23 -1.38 5.62
C ARG A 194 18.18 -0.92 6.72
N GLU A 195 18.35 0.38 6.90
CA GLU A 195 19.18 0.97 7.97
C GLU A 195 18.67 0.64 9.37
N ARG A 196 17.39 0.27 9.49
CA ARG A 196 16.72 -0.17 10.73
C ARG A 196 16.62 -1.68 10.86
N ASN A 197 17.38 -2.42 10.06
CA ASN A 197 17.40 -3.89 10.07
C ASN A 197 16.02 -4.52 9.86
N ALA A 198 15.13 -3.87 9.10
CA ALA A 198 13.92 -4.51 8.62
C ALA A 198 14.27 -5.50 7.50
N THR A 199 13.46 -6.55 7.38
CA THR A 199 13.55 -7.51 6.27
C THR A 199 12.51 -7.17 5.22
N TRP A 200 11.24 -7.49 5.48
CA TRP A 200 10.16 -7.32 4.52
C TRP A 200 9.52 -5.94 4.58
N VAL A 201 9.50 -5.26 3.44
CA VAL A 201 8.84 -3.97 3.27
C VAL A 201 7.76 -4.06 2.19
N LEU A 202 6.52 -3.78 2.60
CA LEU A 202 5.34 -3.72 1.75
C LEU A 202 5.16 -2.34 1.13
N HIS A 203 4.77 -2.31 -0.14
CA HIS A 203 4.27 -1.09 -0.78
C HIS A 203 3.02 -1.40 -1.59
N VAL A 204 1.88 -0.96 -1.07
CA VAL A 204 0.54 -1.05 -1.66
C VAL A 204 -0.22 0.24 -1.37
N ASP A 205 -1.28 0.50 -2.13
CA ASP A 205 -2.14 1.67 -1.93
C ASP A 205 -3.13 1.43 -0.77
N THR A 206 -3.81 2.47 -0.28
CA THR A 206 -4.79 2.38 0.82
C THR A 206 -6.02 1.53 0.47
N ASP A 207 -6.33 1.39 -0.81
CA ASP A 207 -7.40 0.54 -1.36
C ASP A 207 -6.89 -0.87 -1.73
N GLU A 208 -5.70 -1.26 -1.25
CA GLU A 208 -5.05 -2.51 -1.60
C GLU A 208 -4.64 -3.32 -0.35
N TYR A 209 -4.98 -4.61 -0.34
CA TYR A 209 -4.77 -5.51 0.80
C TYR A 209 -3.95 -6.72 0.39
N LEU A 210 -2.84 -6.93 1.10
CA LEU A 210 -1.98 -8.08 0.87
C LEU A 210 -2.63 -9.36 1.40
N THR A 211 -2.74 -10.40 0.58
CA THR A 211 -3.36 -11.67 0.98
C THR A 211 -2.67 -12.88 0.32
N LEU A 212 -3.12 -14.07 0.65
CA LEU A 212 -2.76 -15.28 -0.09
C LEU A 212 -3.42 -15.27 -1.46
N ASN A 213 -2.69 -15.75 -2.45
CA ASN A 213 -3.27 -16.00 -3.76
C ASN A 213 -4.49 -16.94 -3.62
N PRO A 214 -5.69 -16.51 -4.03
CA PRO A 214 -6.93 -17.26 -3.78
C PRO A 214 -6.93 -18.63 -4.46
N ILE A 215 -6.14 -18.82 -5.52
CA ILE A 215 -5.99 -20.12 -6.18
C ILE A 215 -5.30 -21.15 -5.28
N ARG A 216 -4.42 -20.72 -4.35
CA ARG A 216 -3.82 -21.61 -3.34
C ARG A 216 -4.80 -22.17 -2.33
N ARG A 217 -5.90 -21.45 -2.08
CA ARG A 217 -6.89 -21.84 -1.07
C ARG A 217 -7.87 -22.87 -1.60
N ARG A 218 -7.97 -23.01 -2.93
CA ARG A 218 -8.90 -23.95 -3.54
C ARG A 218 -8.33 -25.37 -3.43
N PRO A 219 -9.17 -26.37 -3.10
CA PRO A 219 -8.81 -27.77 -3.28
C PRO A 219 -8.36 -27.98 -4.72
N HIS A 220 -7.07 -28.29 -4.92
CA HIS A 220 -6.62 -28.76 -6.21
C HIS A 220 -7.24 -30.14 -6.44
N THR A 221 -7.93 -30.31 -7.57
CA THR A 221 -8.44 -31.62 -8.00
C THR A 221 -7.31 -32.58 -8.35
N THR A 222 -6.09 -32.07 -8.56
CA THR A 222 -4.88 -32.88 -8.69
C THR A 222 -4.34 -33.27 -7.31
N ALA A 223 -4.45 -34.56 -7.01
CA ALA A 223 -3.96 -35.18 -5.78
C ALA A 223 -2.49 -34.78 -5.49
N GLY A 224 -2.25 -34.09 -4.38
CA GLY A 224 -0.89 -33.95 -3.82
C GLY A 224 -0.47 -32.56 -3.33
N SER A 225 -1.19 -31.48 -3.65
CA SER A 225 -0.91 -30.17 -3.03
C SER A 225 -1.83 -29.96 -1.82
N PRO A 226 -1.32 -29.96 -0.58
CA PRO A 226 -2.16 -29.70 0.59
C PRO A 226 -2.78 -28.30 0.46
N VAL A 227 -4.11 -28.24 0.53
CA VAL A 227 -4.82 -26.99 0.76
C VAL A 227 -4.27 -26.42 2.05
N VAL A 228 -3.88 -25.15 2.04
CA VAL A 228 -3.47 -24.46 3.26
C VAL A 228 -4.67 -23.65 3.75
N PRO A 229 -5.51 -24.18 4.66
CA PRO A 229 -6.57 -23.42 5.28
C PRO A 229 -5.94 -22.42 6.25
N VAL A 230 -5.48 -21.28 5.74
CA VAL A 230 -5.05 -20.19 6.62
C VAL A 230 -6.27 -19.37 6.99
N LYS A 231 -6.79 -19.64 8.19
CA LYS A 231 -7.76 -18.75 8.82
C LYS A 231 -7.07 -17.45 9.22
N LEU A 232 -7.69 -16.31 8.92
CA LEU A 232 -7.12 -14.99 9.23
C LEU A 232 -7.35 -14.56 10.68
N VAL A 233 -7.81 -15.49 11.54
CA VAL A 233 -8.14 -15.24 12.94
C VAL A 233 -6.91 -14.96 13.79
N GLN A 234 -5.78 -15.61 13.50
CA GLN A 234 -4.59 -15.50 14.33
C GLN A 234 -3.72 -14.29 13.94
N PRO A 235 -3.24 -13.47 14.91
CA PRO A 235 -2.33 -12.38 14.62
C PRO A 235 -1.09 -12.89 13.90
N GLY A 236 -0.60 -12.19 12.88
CA GLY A 236 0.55 -12.52 12.04
C GLY A 236 0.41 -13.81 11.24
N CYS A 237 -0.80 -14.34 11.03
CA CYS A 237 -1.00 -15.63 10.37
C CYS A 237 -0.38 -15.70 8.96
N LEU A 238 -0.56 -14.67 8.13
CA LEU A 238 0.00 -14.67 6.78
C LEU A 238 1.50 -14.43 6.78
N PHE A 239 2.00 -13.63 7.70
CA PHE A 239 3.44 -13.41 7.84
C PHE A 239 4.16 -14.69 8.31
N ARG A 240 3.60 -15.42 9.28
CA ARG A 240 4.13 -16.74 9.68
C ARG A 240 4.07 -17.74 8.55
N PHE A 241 2.95 -17.80 7.83
CA PHE A 241 2.82 -18.66 6.66
C PHE A 241 3.89 -18.32 5.61
N TRP A 242 4.08 -17.04 5.31
CA TRP A 242 5.08 -16.57 4.36
C TRP A 242 6.49 -16.98 4.77
N ASN A 243 6.86 -16.76 6.04
CA ASN A 243 8.16 -17.16 6.56
C ASN A 243 8.37 -18.68 6.57
N ALA A 244 7.34 -19.47 6.88
CA ALA A 244 7.40 -20.93 6.79
C ALA A 244 7.58 -21.38 5.32
N LEU A 245 6.83 -20.79 4.40
CA LEU A 245 6.96 -21.08 2.96
C LEU A 245 8.38 -20.82 2.45
N LEU A 246 9.02 -19.74 2.89
CA LEU A 246 10.39 -19.40 2.52
C LEU A 246 11.44 -20.31 3.16
N ARG A 247 11.20 -20.84 4.37
CA ARG A 247 12.12 -21.78 5.02
C ARG A 247 12.04 -23.17 4.40
N ASP A 248 10.83 -23.69 4.27
CA ASP A 248 10.59 -25.13 4.14
C ASP A 248 10.43 -25.59 2.69
N ASN A 249 10.09 -24.69 1.77
CA ASN A 249 9.77 -25.07 0.40
C ASN A 249 10.91 -24.76 -0.56
N VAL A 250 11.78 -25.75 -0.81
CA VAL A 250 12.91 -25.65 -1.75
C VAL A 250 12.45 -25.22 -3.15
N GLN A 251 11.29 -25.70 -3.62
CA GLN A 251 10.73 -25.28 -4.90
C GLN A 251 10.23 -23.84 -4.88
N ALA A 252 9.60 -23.39 -3.80
CA ALA A 252 9.21 -21.98 -3.67
C ALA A 252 10.45 -21.09 -3.56
N ARG A 253 11.52 -21.53 -2.88
CA ARG A 253 12.81 -20.83 -2.83
C ARG A 253 13.47 -20.75 -4.20
N ALA A 254 13.49 -21.85 -4.95
CA ALA A 254 14.05 -21.90 -6.30
C ALA A 254 13.20 -21.12 -7.32
N ALA A 255 11.88 -21.26 -7.27
CA ALA A 255 10.95 -20.49 -8.09
C ALA A 255 11.00 -19.00 -7.76
N ASN A 256 11.38 -18.64 -6.53
CA ASN A 256 11.63 -17.27 -6.10
C ASN A 256 13.11 -16.99 -5.93
N ALA A 257 14.01 -17.59 -6.74
CA ALA A 257 15.47 -17.46 -6.60
C ALA A 257 16.00 -16.01 -6.53
N HIS A 258 15.21 -15.02 -6.92
CA HIS A 258 15.40 -13.59 -6.64
C HIS A 258 14.60 -13.17 -5.40
N HIS A 259 14.89 -13.78 -4.24
CA HIS A 259 14.02 -13.75 -3.05
C HIS A 259 13.79 -12.33 -2.52
N SER A 260 14.66 -11.40 -2.88
CA SER A 260 14.63 -10.02 -2.40
C SER A 260 13.45 -9.22 -2.95
N CYS A 261 12.77 -9.67 -4.01
CA CYS A 261 11.56 -9.01 -4.52
C CYS A 261 10.48 -10.00 -4.96
N VAL A 262 9.35 -9.97 -4.27
CA VAL A 262 8.18 -10.80 -4.56
C VAL A 262 7.16 -9.97 -5.31
N SER A 263 6.99 -10.23 -6.60
CA SER A 263 5.91 -9.62 -7.37
C SER A 263 4.58 -10.30 -7.06
N MET A 264 3.60 -9.49 -6.68
CA MET A 264 2.29 -9.92 -6.21
C MET A 264 1.25 -9.48 -7.24
N PRO A 265 0.62 -10.43 -7.96
CA PRO A 265 -0.47 -10.09 -8.86
C PRO A 265 -1.61 -9.43 -8.08
N ARG A 266 -2.23 -8.44 -8.72
CA ARG A 266 -3.41 -7.78 -8.19
C ARG A 266 -4.68 -8.49 -8.64
N LEU A 267 -5.74 -8.29 -7.89
CA LEU A 267 -7.08 -8.76 -8.22
C LEU A 267 -8.06 -7.63 -7.92
N LEU A 268 -8.73 -7.10 -8.95
CA LEU A 268 -9.67 -5.99 -8.80
C LEU A 268 -11.00 -6.49 -8.26
N PHE A 269 -11.44 -5.95 -7.13
CA PHE A 269 -12.78 -6.09 -6.57
C PHE A 269 -13.64 -4.92 -7.05
N GLY A 270 -14.79 -5.27 -7.66
CA GLY A 270 -15.78 -4.31 -8.12
C GLY A 270 -16.55 -3.67 -6.96
N ALA A 271 -17.56 -2.89 -7.30
CA ALA A 271 -18.45 -2.21 -6.34
C ALA A 271 -19.86 -2.79 -6.34
N MET A 272 -19.99 -4.06 -6.73
CA MET A 272 -21.25 -4.80 -6.64
C MET A 272 -21.34 -5.47 -5.28
N GLU A 273 -22.44 -5.24 -4.57
CA GLU A 273 -22.72 -5.92 -3.31
C GLU A 273 -23.31 -7.31 -3.56
N THR A 274 -23.10 -8.21 -2.61
CA THR A 274 -23.79 -9.50 -2.63
C THR A 274 -25.22 -9.35 -2.15
N ASN A 275 -26.20 -9.91 -2.88
CA ASN A 275 -27.61 -9.98 -2.44
C ASN A 275 -27.83 -10.80 -1.16
N ARG A 276 -26.80 -11.45 -0.61
CA ARG A 276 -26.90 -12.09 0.69
C ARG A 276 -27.13 -10.99 1.71
N SER A 277 -28.31 -11.02 2.35
CA SER A 277 -28.48 -10.49 3.69
C SER A 277 -27.28 -10.98 4.46
N VAL A 278 -26.40 -10.05 4.85
CA VAL A 278 -25.11 -10.30 5.49
C VAL A 278 -25.28 -11.54 6.33
N VAL A 279 -24.72 -12.66 5.86
CA VAL A 279 -24.69 -13.87 6.67
C VAL A 279 -23.99 -13.37 7.90
N THR A 280 -24.74 -13.28 9.00
CA THR A 280 -24.21 -13.00 10.31
C THR A 280 -23.19 -14.11 10.47
N THR A 281 -21.95 -13.83 10.11
CA THR A 281 -20.80 -14.59 10.60
C THR A 281 -21.08 -14.73 12.07
N THR A 282 -20.84 -15.93 12.59
CA THR A 282 -21.18 -16.33 13.95
C THR A 282 -20.35 -15.47 14.89
N THR A 283 -20.75 -14.20 15.02
CA THR A 283 -19.96 -13.11 15.54
C THR A 283 -19.94 -13.35 17.03
N THR A 284 -18.74 -13.45 17.58
CA THR A 284 -18.52 -13.33 19.00
C THR A 284 -19.31 -12.11 19.49
N ALA A 285 -20.00 -12.19 20.63
CA ALA A 285 -21.00 -11.19 21.05
C ALA A 285 -20.54 -9.70 21.00
N GLY A 286 -19.22 -9.44 20.98
CA GLY A 286 -18.64 -8.11 20.79
C GLY A 286 -18.61 -7.56 19.35
N THR A 287 -18.51 -8.41 18.31
CA THR A 287 -18.40 -7.97 16.90
C THR A 287 -19.75 -7.71 16.24
N ALA A 288 -20.86 -8.12 16.87
CA ALA A 288 -22.22 -7.87 16.40
C ALA A 288 -22.56 -6.36 16.24
N ALA A 289 -21.81 -5.48 16.91
CA ALA A 289 -21.98 -4.03 16.79
C ALA A 289 -21.25 -3.40 15.58
N ALA A 290 -20.33 -4.13 14.94
CA ALA A 290 -19.63 -3.65 13.76
C ALA A 290 -20.56 -3.67 12.54
N ASN A 291 -20.41 -2.70 11.64
CA ASN A 291 -21.17 -2.62 10.40
C ASN A 291 -20.31 -3.13 9.22
N PRO A 292 -20.44 -4.39 8.79
CA PRO A 292 -19.58 -4.96 7.74
C PRO A 292 -19.63 -4.18 6.42
N GLN A 293 -20.71 -3.46 6.16
CA GLN A 293 -20.88 -2.57 5.00
C GLN A 293 -19.99 -1.31 5.04
N ARG A 294 -19.29 -1.05 6.14
CA ARG A 294 -18.27 0.00 6.20
C ARG A 294 -16.87 -0.51 5.87
N PHE A 295 -16.67 -1.83 5.85
CA PHE A 295 -15.39 -2.45 5.54
C PHE A 295 -15.33 -2.80 4.06
N GLU A 296 -14.29 -2.36 3.36
CA GLU A 296 -14.04 -2.78 1.98
C GLU A 296 -13.86 -4.29 1.87
N THR A 297 -13.08 -4.83 2.81
CA THR A 297 -12.67 -6.24 2.82
C THR A 297 -13.80 -7.20 3.14
N LEU A 298 -14.89 -6.70 3.76
CA LEU A 298 -16.07 -7.49 4.12
C LEU A 298 -17.28 -7.20 3.22
N ARG A 299 -17.35 -6.00 2.62
CA ARG A 299 -18.48 -5.58 1.78
C ARG A 299 -18.36 -6.08 0.34
N TRP A 300 -17.20 -5.92 -0.28
CA TRP A 300 -17.04 -6.20 -1.71
C TRP A 300 -16.43 -7.58 -1.92
N ARG A 301 -17.17 -8.45 -2.61
CA ARG A 301 -16.79 -9.87 -2.76
C ARG A 301 -16.64 -10.31 -4.21
N TYR A 302 -17.13 -9.52 -5.16
CA TYR A 302 -16.97 -9.83 -6.58
C TYR A 302 -15.71 -9.20 -7.13
N HIS A 303 -14.95 -10.00 -7.88
CA HIS A 303 -13.68 -9.57 -8.45
C HIS A 303 -13.57 -9.95 -9.93
N ALA A 304 -12.72 -9.23 -10.66
CA ALA A 304 -12.40 -9.52 -12.05
C ALA A 304 -11.87 -10.95 -12.23
N ALA A 305 -11.98 -11.52 -13.43
CA ALA A 305 -11.45 -12.85 -13.70
C ALA A 305 -9.92 -12.89 -13.48
N TYR A 306 -9.38 -14.01 -12.99
CA TYR A 306 -7.95 -14.12 -12.67
C TYR A 306 -6.99 -13.91 -13.86
N ASN A 307 -7.47 -14.03 -15.09
CA ASN A 307 -6.71 -13.78 -16.32
C ASN A 307 -7.03 -12.42 -16.96
N ASP A 308 -7.86 -11.60 -16.33
CA ASP A 308 -8.19 -10.27 -16.82
C ASP A 308 -7.05 -9.29 -16.55
N THR A 309 -6.16 -9.14 -17.53
CA THR A 309 -4.99 -8.25 -17.41
C THR A 309 -5.35 -6.76 -17.46
N VAL A 310 -6.56 -6.42 -17.93
CA VAL A 310 -7.03 -5.04 -18.03
C VAL A 310 -7.48 -4.56 -16.65
N TYR A 311 -8.33 -5.33 -15.97
CA TYR A 311 -8.83 -4.97 -14.65
C TYR A 311 -7.85 -5.25 -13.53
N ASN A 312 -7.12 -6.37 -13.57
CA ASN A 312 -6.16 -6.70 -12.53
C ASN A 312 -4.90 -5.80 -12.55
N ALA A 313 -4.67 -5.06 -13.65
CA ALA A 313 -3.65 -4.02 -13.75
C ALA A 313 -2.23 -4.48 -13.35
N GLN A 314 -1.34 -3.51 -13.09
CA GLN A 314 0.06 -3.75 -12.77
C GLN A 314 0.24 -4.26 -11.34
N PRO A 315 1.14 -5.25 -11.12
CA PRO A 315 1.34 -5.87 -9.81
C PRO A 315 1.88 -4.92 -8.76
N LYS A 316 1.92 -5.39 -7.52
CA LYS A 316 2.65 -4.75 -6.42
C LYS A 316 3.81 -5.64 -5.98
N THR A 317 4.65 -5.14 -5.09
CA THR A 317 5.84 -5.86 -4.66
C THR A 317 6.01 -5.85 -3.14
N LEU A 318 6.44 -6.98 -2.61
CA LEU A 318 6.96 -7.14 -1.25
C LEU A 318 8.47 -7.37 -1.36
N VAL A 319 9.27 -6.51 -0.73
CA VAL A 319 10.73 -6.49 -0.91
C VAL A 319 11.43 -6.87 0.39
N ASP A 320 12.34 -7.85 0.35
CA ASP A 320 13.25 -8.13 1.45
C ASP A 320 14.47 -7.21 1.32
N VAL A 321 14.39 -6.03 1.93
CA VAL A 321 15.41 -4.97 1.83
C VAL A 321 16.74 -5.39 2.45
N SER A 322 16.75 -6.40 3.34
CA SER A 322 17.97 -6.96 3.91
C SER A 322 18.79 -7.77 2.90
N ARG A 323 18.14 -8.26 1.84
CA ARG A 323 18.73 -9.14 0.80
C ARG A 323 18.90 -8.47 -0.55
N VAL A 324 18.52 -7.21 -0.72
CA VAL A 324 18.74 -6.51 -1.99
C VAL A 324 20.25 -6.16 -2.11
N PRO A 325 20.95 -6.60 -3.17
CA PRO A 325 22.37 -6.32 -3.35
C PRO A 325 22.67 -4.82 -3.36
N ALA A 326 23.79 -4.41 -2.76
CA ALA A 326 24.22 -3.00 -2.74
C ALA A 326 24.27 -2.29 -4.12
N PRO A 327 24.65 -2.95 -5.25
CA PRO A 327 24.66 -2.29 -6.55
C PRO A 327 23.30 -2.25 -7.27
N ASP A 328 22.22 -2.77 -6.68
CA ASP A 328 20.91 -2.78 -7.34
C ASP A 328 20.38 -1.34 -7.57
N GLU A 329 19.73 -1.10 -8.71
CA GLU A 329 19.20 0.22 -9.08
C GLU A 329 18.17 0.74 -8.08
N LEU A 330 17.50 -0.14 -7.32
CA LEU A 330 16.58 0.20 -6.24
C LEU A 330 17.19 1.20 -5.25
N TRP A 331 18.49 1.09 -4.99
CA TRP A 331 19.21 1.94 -4.05
C TRP A 331 19.62 3.28 -4.63
N GLN A 332 19.41 3.53 -5.91
CA GLN A 332 19.62 4.83 -6.54
C GLN A 332 18.28 5.47 -6.81
N GLN A 333 17.42 4.73 -7.50
CA GLN A 333 16.07 5.10 -7.86
C GLN A 333 15.28 3.85 -8.24
N ALA A 334 14.18 3.59 -7.52
CA ALA A 334 13.25 2.54 -7.88
C ALA A 334 12.75 2.71 -9.33
N PHE A 335 12.69 1.64 -10.12
CA PHE A 335 12.28 1.74 -11.51
C PHE A 335 10.81 2.17 -11.67
N SER A 336 9.92 1.57 -10.90
CA SER A 336 8.53 2.00 -10.73
C SER A 336 7.94 1.43 -9.44
N ILE A 337 6.80 1.93 -8.99
CA ILE A 337 6.09 1.36 -7.83
C ILE A 337 5.63 -0.09 -8.01
N HIS A 338 5.43 -0.51 -9.26
CA HIS A 338 4.96 -1.85 -9.60
C HIS A 338 6.11 -2.83 -9.79
N ARG A 339 7.32 -2.30 -9.97
CA ARG A 339 8.53 -3.06 -10.24
C ARG A 339 9.75 -2.22 -9.79
N PRO A 340 10.08 -2.20 -8.49
CA PRO A 340 11.10 -1.29 -7.98
C PRO A 340 12.52 -1.60 -8.48
N SER A 341 12.83 -2.86 -8.83
CA SER A 341 14.07 -3.27 -9.51
C SER A 341 13.75 -4.04 -10.78
N LYS A 342 14.34 -3.67 -11.91
CA LYS A 342 14.24 -4.41 -13.18
C LYS A 342 14.97 -5.75 -13.14
N VAL A 343 15.90 -5.93 -12.21
CA VAL A 343 16.68 -7.17 -12.09
C VAL A 343 15.97 -8.13 -11.16
N LEU A 344 15.56 -7.65 -9.97
CA LEU A 344 15.01 -8.51 -8.92
C LEU A 344 13.50 -8.75 -9.09
N CYS A 345 12.75 -7.73 -9.51
CA CYS A 345 11.30 -7.81 -9.58
C CYS A 345 10.82 -8.25 -10.98
N ARG A 346 9.80 -9.11 -10.98
CA ARG A 346 9.23 -9.67 -12.22
C ARG A 346 8.41 -8.64 -12.96
N ARG A 347 8.29 -8.82 -14.28
CA ARG A 347 7.42 -8.00 -15.13
C ARG A 347 5.99 -8.53 -15.09
N ILE A 348 5.03 -7.68 -15.44
CA ILE A 348 3.60 -8.05 -15.47
C ILE A 348 3.34 -9.25 -16.41
N GLU A 349 4.03 -9.32 -17.55
CA GLU A 349 3.85 -10.40 -18.54
C GLU A 349 4.37 -11.75 -18.02
N GLN A 350 5.16 -11.74 -16.95
CA GLN A 350 5.67 -12.94 -16.30
C GLN A 350 4.71 -13.44 -15.21
N LEU A 351 3.73 -12.63 -14.79
CA LEU A 351 2.82 -12.96 -13.71
C LEU A 351 1.63 -13.76 -14.21
N ASN A 352 1.27 -14.77 -13.44
CA ASN A 352 0.08 -15.57 -13.71
C ASN A 352 -0.51 -16.02 -12.38
N LEU A 353 -1.66 -15.45 -12.00
CA LEU A 353 -2.39 -15.81 -10.78
C LEU A 353 -2.60 -17.33 -10.66
N ARG A 354 -2.76 -18.03 -11.79
CA ARG A 354 -2.96 -19.49 -11.85
C ARG A 354 -1.69 -20.31 -11.62
N THR A 355 -0.56 -19.67 -11.34
CA THR A 355 0.69 -20.34 -10.92
C THR A 355 0.99 -20.09 -9.44
N PRO A 356 0.14 -20.62 -8.53
CA PRO A 356 0.18 -20.31 -7.10
C PRO A 356 1.50 -20.64 -6.40
N ASN A 357 2.28 -21.60 -6.92
CA ASN A 357 3.58 -21.95 -6.37
C ASN A 357 4.64 -20.87 -6.64
N ARG A 358 4.47 -20.12 -7.74
CA ARG A 358 5.32 -19.00 -8.13
C ARG A 358 4.84 -17.68 -7.54
N TYR A 359 3.53 -17.52 -7.39
CA TYR A 359 2.88 -16.33 -6.84
C TYR A 359 1.99 -16.71 -5.66
N PRO A 360 2.57 -17.03 -4.50
CA PRO A 360 1.80 -17.47 -3.34
C PRO A 360 1.01 -16.34 -2.67
N LEU A 361 1.40 -15.10 -2.93
CA LEU A 361 0.74 -13.89 -2.44
C LEU A 361 0.03 -13.17 -3.59
N ALA A 362 -1.00 -12.39 -3.25
CA ALA A 362 -1.71 -11.51 -4.16
C ALA A 362 -2.10 -10.22 -3.43
N VAL A 363 -2.49 -9.19 -4.17
CA VAL A 363 -3.03 -7.96 -3.62
C VAL A 363 -4.47 -7.78 -4.08
N PHE A 364 -5.40 -7.70 -3.15
CA PHE A 364 -6.80 -7.40 -3.46
C PHE A 364 -6.96 -5.89 -3.55
N HIS A 365 -7.44 -5.40 -4.69
CA HIS A 365 -7.61 -3.98 -4.98
C HIS A 365 -9.09 -3.65 -5.00
N TYR A 366 -9.57 -2.84 -4.05
CA TYR A 366 -10.98 -2.53 -3.89
C TYR A 366 -11.35 -1.21 -4.54
N LEU A 367 -12.34 -1.23 -5.43
CA LEU A 367 -12.81 0.00 -6.07
C LEU A 367 -13.48 0.95 -5.07
N GLY A 368 -14.28 0.41 -4.15
CA GLY A 368 -15.10 1.17 -3.21
C GLY A 368 -16.38 1.75 -3.80
N THR A 369 -17.02 2.60 -3.00
CA THR A 369 -18.16 3.39 -3.47
C THR A 369 -17.71 4.51 -4.40
N TRP A 370 -18.68 5.08 -5.12
CA TRP A 370 -18.45 6.22 -6.00
C TRP A 370 -17.91 7.42 -5.23
N GLU A 371 -18.50 7.72 -4.07
CA GLU A 371 -18.17 8.87 -3.23
C GLU A 371 -16.70 8.85 -2.82
N ARG A 372 -16.21 7.70 -2.34
CA ARG A 372 -14.78 7.55 -2.03
C ARG A 372 -13.92 7.57 -3.30
N TYR A 373 -14.40 6.95 -4.38
CA TYR A 373 -13.68 6.97 -5.64
C TYR A 373 -13.45 8.42 -6.11
N VAL A 374 -14.42 9.34 -6.01
CA VAL A 374 -14.20 10.74 -6.40
C VAL A 374 -13.63 11.65 -5.30
N ALA A 375 -13.63 11.22 -4.04
CA ALA A 375 -13.07 12.00 -2.94
C ALA A 375 -11.58 12.33 -3.15
N ARG A 376 -10.83 11.44 -3.83
CA ARG A 376 -9.47 11.76 -4.28
C ARG A 376 -9.53 12.72 -5.46
N ASN A 377 -8.93 13.90 -5.32
CA ASN A 377 -8.74 14.84 -6.42
C ASN A 377 -7.69 14.31 -7.42
N ASP A 378 -8.08 13.31 -8.21
CA ASP A 378 -7.25 12.58 -9.15
C ASP A 378 -7.90 12.61 -10.54
N THR A 379 -7.22 13.26 -11.48
CA THR A 379 -7.70 13.49 -12.85
C THR A 379 -7.88 12.20 -13.66
N ARG A 380 -7.39 11.07 -13.17
CA ARG A 380 -7.59 9.75 -13.78
C ARG A 380 -8.96 9.14 -13.44
N ARG A 381 -9.73 9.77 -12.55
CA ARG A 381 -11.01 9.27 -12.05
C ARG A 381 -12.16 9.97 -12.75
N SER A 382 -13.10 9.18 -13.25
CA SER A 382 -14.34 9.67 -13.86
C SER A 382 -15.46 8.67 -13.65
N ARG A 383 -16.71 9.12 -13.81
CA ARG A 383 -17.88 8.27 -13.63
C ARG A 383 -17.87 7.07 -14.57
N ARG A 384 -17.54 7.33 -15.83
CA ARG A 384 -17.35 6.29 -16.85
C ARG A 384 -16.33 5.22 -16.44
N VAL A 385 -15.17 5.61 -15.92
CA VAL A 385 -14.13 4.66 -15.51
C VAL A 385 -14.58 3.88 -14.28
N TYR A 386 -15.27 4.53 -13.34
CA TYR A 386 -15.84 3.87 -12.17
C TYR A 386 -16.87 2.82 -12.58
N ASP A 387 -17.91 3.20 -13.35
CA ASP A 387 -18.99 2.29 -13.71
C ASP A 387 -18.47 1.06 -14.48
N ALA A 388 -17.46 1.25 -15.35
CA ALA A 388 -16.81 0.14 -16.06
C ALA A 388 -16.12 -0.86 -15.10
N LYS A 389 -15.49 -0.37 -14.03
CA LYS A 389 -14.82 -1.21 -13.03
C LYS A 389 -15.79 -1.74 -11.97
N ALA A 390 -16.84 -1.00 -11.65
CA ALA A 390 -17.80 -1.34 -10.61
C ALA A 390 -18.46 -2.69 -10.87
N ALA A 391 -18.77 -2.98 -12.14
CA ALA A 391 -19.36 -4.24 -12.58
C ALA A 391 -18.35 -5.40 -12.69
N ALA A 392 -17.06 -5.21 -12.34
CA ALA A 392 -16.06 -6.25 -12.44
C ALA A 392 -16.46 -7.48 -11.61
N GLY A 393 -16.59 -8.63 -12.27
CA GLY A 393 -16.96 -9.89 -11.61
C GLY A 393 -18.44 -10.03 -11.27
N ALA A 394 -19.31 -9.11 -11.70
CA ALA A 394 -20.75 -9.23 -11.51
C ALA A 394 -21.24 -10.58 -12.09
N GLY A 395 -21.82 -11.43 -11.24
CA GLY A 395 -22.27 -12.79 -11.60
C GLY A 395 -21.24 -13.91 -11.36
N GLY A 396 -20.03 -13.58 -10.93
CA GLY A 396 -19.03 -14.55 -10.47
C GLY A 396 -19.34 -15.13 -9.09
N ARG A 397 -18.52 -16.09 -8.63
CA ARG A 397 -18.57 -16.57 -7.24
C ARG A 397 -17.96 -15.50 -6.31
N PRO A 398 -18.60 -15.12 -5.20
CA PRO A 398 -18.01 -14.22 -4.22
C PRO A 398 -16.73 -14.82 -3.61
N GLU A 399 -15.78 -13.95 -3.28
CA GLU A 399 -14.52 -14.29 -2.62
C GLU A 399 -14.60 -13.92 -1.14
N ASP A 400 -14.43 -14.94 -0.30
CA ASP A 400 -14.77 -14.91 1.14
C ASP A 400 -13.50 -15.06 1.99
N SER A 401 -12.35 -15.13 1.35
CA SER A 401 -11.05 -15.43 1.97
C SER A 401 -10.57 -14.41 3.01
N MET A 402 -11.24 -13.26 3.11
CA MET A 402 -10.91 -12.20 4.06
C MET A 402 -11.95 -12.03 5.17
N GLU A 403 -13.04 -12.78 5.24
CA GLU A 403 -14.10 -12.50 6.23
C GLU A 403 -13.65 -12.65 7.69
N ASP A 404 -12.78 -13.62 7.98
CA ASP A 404 -12.43 -14.01 9.35
C ASP A 404 -11.40 -13.09 10.04
N TRP A 405 -10.79 -12.11 9.33
CA TRP A 405 -9.70 -11.31 9.92
C TRP A 405 -10.21 -10.41 11.04
N PHE A 406 -11.42 -9.86 10.89
CA PHE A 406 -11.95 -8.85 11.79
C PHE A 406 -12.25 -9.42 13.18
N ASP A 407 -12.90 -10.57 13.25
CA ASP A 407 -13.15 -11.27 14.52
C ASP A 407 -11.83 -11.62 15.23
N GLY A 408 -10.84 -12.08 14.47
CA GLY A 408 -9.49 -12.33 14.98
C GLY A 408 -8.81 -11.09 15.55
N TRP A 409 -8.93 -9.96 14.85
CA TRP A 409 -8.34 -8.69 15.28
C TRP A 409 -9.03 -8.16 16.54
N VAL A 410 -10.36 -8.16 16.59
CA VAL A 410 -11.11 -7.73 17.78
C VAL A 410 -10.76 -8.59 19.00
N HIS A 411 -10.57 -9.89 18.80
CA HIS A 411 -10.08 -10.79 19.84
C HIS A 411 -8.64 -10.42 20.29
N ASP A 412 -7.75 -10.07 19.37
CA ASP A 412 -6.36 -9.71 19.67
C ASP A 412 -6.24 -8.38 20.43
N VAL A 413 -6.88 -7.31 19.95
CA VAL A 413 -6.75 -5.96 20.54
C VAL A 413 -7.74 -5.68 21.68
N GLY A 414 -8.80 -6.49 21.79
CA GLY A 414 -9.92 -6.27 22.69
C GLY A 414 -10.97 -5.31 22.12
N ILE A 415 -12.24 -5.53 22.48
CA ILE A 415 -13.38 -4.80 21.90
C ILE A 415 -13.35 -3.28 22.14
N GLU A 416 -12.88 -2.82 23.30
CA GLU A 416 -12.83 -1.39 23.59
C GLU A 416 -11.76 -0.68 22.76
N THR A 417 -10.57 -1.28 22.61
CA THR A 417 -9.54 -0.79 21.69
C THR A 417 -10.03 -0.81 20.25
N ALA A 418 -10.71 -1.89 19.85
CA ALA A 418 -11.27 -2.02 18.51
C ALA A 418 -12.29 -0.91 18.21
N ARG A 419 -13.21 -0.62 19.13
CA ARG A 419 -14.18 0.48 19.03
C ARG A 419 -13.51 1.84 18.99
N TYR A 420 -12.43 2.03 19.73
CA TYR A 420 -11.68 3.28 19.70
C TYR A 420 -10.98 3.52 18.36
N LEU A 421 -10.28 2.51 17.85
CA LEU A 421 -9.51 2.59 16.60
C LEU A 421 -10.40 2.62 15.36
N LEU A 422 -11.44 1.79 15.31
CA LEU A 422 -12.40 1.72 14.21
C LEU A 422 -13.75 2.33 14.58
N ARG A 423 -13.76 3.44 15.32
CA ARG A 423 -15.00 4.08 15.81
C ARG A 423 -16.05 4.32 14.71
N ASP A 424 -15.59 4.65 13.51
CA ASP A 424 -16.44 4.90 12.36
C ASP A 424 -16.97 3.61 11.71
N TYR A 425 -16.56 2.43 12.17
CA TYR A 425 -17.05 1.14 11.68
C TYR A 425 -18.04 0.47 12.65
N PHE A 426 -18.16 0.97 13.88
CA PHE A 426 -19.11 0.47 14.88
C PHE A 426 -20.39 1.30 14.91
N ARG A 427 -21.52 0.64 15.19
CA ARG A 427 -22.79 1.32 15.48
C ARG A 427 -22.81 1.73 16.95
N TYR A 428 -22.99 3.01 17.23
CA TYR A 428 -23.25 3.51 18.58
C TYR A 428 -24.76 3.63 18.80
N PRO A 429 -25.31 3.07 19.89
CA PRO A 429 -26.70 3.30 20.27
C PRO A 429 -26.95 4.81 20.43
N GLY A 430 -27.91 5.36 19.69
CA GLY A 430 -28.29 6.78 19.77
C GLY A 430 -27.75 7.67 18.65
N ASN A 431 -26.76 7.23 17.87
CA ASN A 431 -26.42 7.90 16.61
C ASN A 431 -27.30 7.32 15.50
N SER A 432 -28.43 7.99 15.23
CA SER A 432 -29.21 7.69 14.04
C SER A 432 -28.29 7.80 12.80
N VAL A 433 -28.44 6.85 11.89
CA VAL A 433 -27.56 6.61 10.72
C VAL A 433 -27.54 7.79 9.72
N THR A 434 -28.26 8.88 10.00
CA THR A 434 -28.49 10.01 9.10
C THR A 434 -27.27 10.92 8.91
N ASN A 435 -26.21 10.83 9.72
CA ASN A 435 -25.04 11.70 9.58
C ASN A 435 -23.91 11.15 8.70
N ALA A 436 -23.96 9.88 8.27
CA ALA A 436 -22.89 9.31 7.45
C ALA A 436 -22.95 9.75 5.97
N SER A 437 -24.15 10.08 5.45
CA SER A 437 -24.25 10.70 4.12
C SER A 437 -23.70 12.14 4.14
N ARG A 438 -23.86 12.85 5.27
CA ARG A 438 -23.47 14.27 5.38
C ARG A 438 -21.97 14.53 5.20
N TYR A 439 -21.09 13.56 5.45
CA TYR A 439 -19.66 13.76 5.23
C TYR A 439 -19.31 13.87 3.74
N TYR A 440 -20.11 13.25 2.86
CA TYR A 440 -19.95 13.35 1.41
C TYR A 440 -20.91 14.38 0.78
N ASP A 441 -22.08 14.61 1.36
CA ASP A 441 -23.03 15.65 0.90
C ASP A 441 -22.52 17.09 1.12
N THR A 442 -21.49 17.30 1.96
CA THR A 442 -20.88 18.62 2.20
C THR A 442 -19.65 18.91 1.34
N LEU A 443 -19.20 17.95 0.53
CA LEU A 443 -18.02 18.06 -0.33
C LEU A 443 -18.35 18.04 -1.84
N ALA A 444 -19.63 17.97 -2.20
CA ALA A 444 -20.17 18.26 -3.53
C ALA A 444 -20.72 19.68 -3.57
#